data_AF-A0AAU0VEY4-F1
#
_entry.id   AF-A0AAU0VEY4-F1
#
_cell.length_a   1.000
_cell.length_b   1.000
_cell.length_c   1.000
_cell.angle_alpha   90.00
_cell.angle_beta   90.00
_cell.angle_gamma   90.00
#
_symmetry.space_group_name_H-M   'P 1'
#
loop_
_entity.id
_entity.type
_entity.pdbx_description
1 polymer ?
#
loop_
_entity_poly.entity_id
_entity_poly.type
_entity_poly.pdbx_seq_one_letter_code
_entity_poly.pdbx_strand_id
1 'polypeptide(L)'
;MQWSFTPDGDSRYADLQPASSFTYVSEAKARTSGGSTLVLVTASYGFAAVVEYPTGKRRWAGLVAGSGPGDDLNPHGIELLPDGNVAVACSRGNTVRVYAASQGPTATCDVPVWCRWVGVSDGTSELGVFAGGVLSKGGVTAVGRYVRRPRLSWGGTSHSAPLS
;
A
#
# COMPACT_ATOMS: atom_id res chain seq x y z
N MET A 1 -20.25 2.45 18.97
CA MET A 1 -20.10 1.34 17.98
C MET A 1 -18.85 1.63 17.18
N GLN A 2 -17.93 0.66 17.06
CA GLN A 2 -16.72 0.80 16.26
C GLN A 2 -16.95 0.12 14.91
N TRP A 3 -16.52 0.76 13.82
CA TRP A 3 -16.60 0.18 12.49
C TRP A 3 -15.53 -0.89 12.28
N SER A 4 -15.86 -1.95 11.55
CA SER A 4 -14.93 -3.00 11.13
C SER A 4 -15.22 -3.43 9.69
N PHE A 5 -14.23 -4.06 9.05
CA PHE A 5 -14.33 -4.61 7.71
C PHE A 5 -13.87 -6.06 7.70
N THR A 6 -14.66 -6.93 7.07
CA THR A 6 -14.25 -8.26 6.65
C THR A 6 -14.80 -8.51 5.24
N PRO A 7 -13.98 -8.99 4.29
CA PRO A 7 -14.45 -9.45 2.99
C PRO A 7 -15.03 -10.88 3.05
N ASP A 8 -14.79 -11.62 4.14
CA ASP A 8 -15.33 -12.96 4.31
C ASP A 8 -16.85 -12.94 4.51
N GLY A 9 -17.55 -13.77 3.74
CA GLY A 9 -19.02 -13.77 3.63
C GLY A 9 -19.62 -12.65 2.78
N ASP A 10 -18.82 -11.73 2.22
CA ASP A 10 -19.31 -10.65 1.36
C ASP A 10 -19.23 -11.05 -0.13
N SER A 11 -20.40 -11.11 -0.78
CA SER A 11 -20.51 -11.51 -2.20
C SER A 11 -19.73 -10.63 -3.17
N ARG A 12 -19.39 -9.39 -2.77
CA ARG A 12 -18.57 -8.46 -3.57
C ARG A 12 -17.10 -8.87 -3.69
N TYR A 13 -16.65 -9.79 -2.85
CA TYR A 13 -15.26 -10.28 -2.79
C TYR A 13 -15.16 -11.80 -2.98
N ALA A 14 -16.27 -12.49 -3.32
CA ALA A 14 -16.30 -13.95 -3.40
C ALA A 14 -15.31 -14.52 -4.43
N ASP A 15 -15.01 -13.77 -5.49
CA ASP A 15 -14.00 -14.08 -6.51
C ASP A 15 -12.57 -14.15 -5.97
N LEU A 16 -12.31 -13.58 -4.80
CA LEU A 16 -10.98 -13.50 -4.19
C LEU A 16 -10.76 -14.55 -3.11
N GLN A 17 -11.73 -15.44 -2.87
CA GLN A 17 -11.67 -16.48 -1.85
C GLN A 17 -11.25 -15.95 -0.45
N PRO A 18 -11.98 -14.98 0.13
CA PRO A 18 -11.55 -14.26 1.34
C PRO A 18 -11.27 -15.15 2.56
N ALA A 19 -11.98 -16.27 2.67
CA ALA A 19 -11.78 -17.26 3.74
C ALA A 19 -10.32 -17.80 3.80
N SER A 20 -9.59 -17.80 2.68
CA SER A 20 -8.18 -18.16 2.63
C SER A 20 -7.26 -16.95 2.38
N SER A 21 -7.66 -16.04 1.48
CA SER A 21 -6.79 -14.94 1.05
C SER A 21 -6.68 -13.80 2.07
N PHE A 22 -7.72 -13.55 2.88
CA PHE A 22 -7.76 -12.50 3.90
C PHE A 22 -7.21 -12.98 5.25
N THR A 23 -6.10 -13.74 5.18
CA THR A 23 -5.42 -14.30 6.35
C THR A 23 -4.17 -13.48 6.66
N TYR A 24 -3.97 -13.18 7.95
CA TYR A 24 -2.89 -12.32 8.46
C TYR A 24 -2.87 -10.94 7.79
N VAL A 25 -3.82 -10.09 8.20
CA VAL A 25 -3.88 -8.68 7.79
C VAL A 25 -2.56 -7.99 8.15
N SER A 26 -1.91 -7.41 7.15
CA SER A 26 -0.56 -6.84 7.27
C SER A 26 -0.58 -5.31 7.28
N GLU A 27 -1.52 -4.69 6.57
CA GLU A 27 -1.76 -3.24 6.61
C GLU A 27 -3.26 -2.97 6.57
N ALA A 28 -3.71 -1.97 7.34
CA ALA A 28 -5.01 -1.35 7.21
C ALA A 28 -4.85 0.15 7.50
N LYS A 29 -5.14 1.02 6.52
CA LYS A 29 -4.99 2.47 6.68
C LYS A 29 -6.11 3.25 6.02
N ALA A 30 -6.49 4.37 6.65
CA ALA A 30 -7.42 5.31 6.06
C ALA A 30 -6.72 6.25 5.06
N ARG A 31 -7.38 6.53 3.94
CA ARG A 31 -6.98 7.53 2.94
C ARG A 31 -8.18 8.34 2.50
N THR A 32 -7.99 9.64 2.29
CA THR A 32 -9.01 10.49 1.66
C THR A 32 -8.66 10.69 0.19
N SER A 33 -9.61 10.41 -0.70
CA SER A 33 -9.45 10.62 -2.14
C SER A 33 -10.79 10.99 -2.77
N GLY A 34 -10.82 12.07 -3.56
CA GLY A 34 -12.04 12.54 -4.22
C GLY A 34 -13.20 12.80 -3.24
N GLY A 35 -12.93 13.33 -2.05
CA GLY A 35 -13.94 13.56 -1.00
C GLY A 35 -14.47 12.29 -0.31
N SER A 36 -14.02 11.10 -0.72
CA SER A 36 -14.35 9.83 -0.06
C SER A 36 -13.28 9.44 0.95
N THR A 37 -13.70 8.84 2.06
CA THR A 37 -12.79 8.10 2.95
C THR A 37 -12.72 6.65 2.49
N LEU A 38 -11.50 6.16 2.32
CA LEU A 38 -11.18 4.81 1.90
C LEU A 38 -10.37 4.14 2.99
N VAL A 39 -10.49 2.82 3.06
CA VAL A 39 -9.56 1.97 3.80
C VAL A 39 -8.81 1.13 2.77
N LEU A 40 -7.49 1.20 2.83
CA LEU A 40 -6.59 0.37 2.06
C LEU A 40 -6.16 -0.78 2.96
N VAL A 41 -6.21 -2.00 2.46
CA VAL A 41 -5.92 -3.19 3.25
C VAL A 41 -5.12 -4.22 2.44
N THR A 42 -4.18 -4.88 3.10
CA THR A 42 -3.52 -6.09 2.59
C THR A 42 -3.54 -7.21 3.61
N ALA A 43 -3.50 -8.44 3.12
CA ALA A 43 -3.28 -9.63 3.93
C ALA A 43 -2.20 -10.50 3.29
N SER A 44 -1.39 -11.11 4.14
CA SER A 44 -0.21 -11.90 3.78
C SER A 44 -0.51 -13.01 2.76
N TYR A 45 -1.72 -13.56 2.76
CA TYR A 45 -2.11 -14.68 1.88
C TYR A 45 -2.69 -14.23 0.54
N GLY A 46 -2.32 -13.02 0.10
CA GLY A 46 -2.52 -12.57 -1.28
C GLY A 46 -3.62 -11.52 -1.45
N PHE A 47 -4.43 -11.23 -0.44
CA PHE A 47 -5.50 -10.23 -0.57
C PHE A 47 -4.97 -8.80 -0.52
N ALA A 48 -5.45 -7.95 -1.43
CA ALA A 48 -5.34 -6.49 -1.32
C ALA A 48 -6.62 -5.80 -1.77
N ALA A 49 -7.02 -4.71 -1.09
CA ALA A 49 -8.22 -3.98 -1.46
C ALA A 49 -8.17 -2.48 -1.11
N VAL A 50 -8.95 -1.72 -1.86
CA VAL A 50 -9.40 -0.36 -1.57
C VAL A 50 -10.90 -0.43 -1.30
N VAL A 51 -11.31 -0.11 -0.08
CA VAL A 51 -12.70 -0.24 0.36
C VAL A 51 -13.26 1.11 0.79
N GLU A 52 -14.53 1.37 0.50
CA GLU A 52 -15.19 2.60 0.89
C GLU A 52 -15.60 2.57 2.37
N TYR A 53 -15.23 3.59 3.12
CA TYR A 53 -15.72 3.78 4.48
C TYR A 53 -17.04 4.58 4.46
N PRO A 54 -18.05 4.20 5.27
CA PRO A 54 -18.13 3.03 6.15
C PRO A 54 -18.80 1.81 5.50
N THR A 55 -19.08 1.83 4.20
CA THR A 55 -19.93 0.81 3.55
C THR A 55 -19.23 -0.54 3.32
N GLY A 56 -17.90 -0.57 3.40
CA GLY A 56 -17.08 -1.73 3.04
C GLY A 56 -17.12 -2.06 1.55
N LYS A 57 -17.68 -1.18 0.72
CA LYS A 57 -17.85 -1.43 -0.72
C LYS A 57 -16.49 -1.51 -1.41
N ARG A 58 -16.34 -2.53 -2.26
CA ARG A 58 -15.16 -2.72 -3.12
C ARG A 58 -15.06 -1.57 -4.11
N ARG A 59 -14.08 -0.69 -3.90
CA ARG A 59 -13.64 0.26 -4.94
C ARG A 59 -12.67 -0.44 -5.89
N TRP A 60 -11.78 -1.24 -5.33
CA TRP A 60 -10.96 -2.22 -6.05
C TRP A 60 -10.53 -3.32 -5.07
N ALA A 61 -10.36 -4.55 -5.55
CA ALA A 61 -9.66 -5.60 -4.82
C ALA A 61 -9.11 -6.64 -5.77
N GLY A 62 -8.03 -7.32 -5.36
CA GLY A 62 -7.38 -8.35 -6.17
C GLY A 62 -6.58 -9.35 -5.35
N LEU A 63 -6.31 -10.48 -6.00
CA LEU A 63 -5.35 -11.48 -5.55
C LEU A 63 -3.97 -11.11 -6.10
N VAL A 64 -3.09 -10.69 -5.20
CA VAL A 64 -1.73 -10.24 -5.51
C VAL A 64 -0.78 -11.43 -5.69
N ALA A 65 -1.07 -12.53 -5.02
CA ALA A 65 -0.56 -13.87 -5.29
C ALA A 65 -1.77 -14.83 -5.32
N GLY A 66 -1.56 -16.10 -5.65
CA GLY A 66 -2.64 -17.07 -5.42
C GLY A 66 -3.07 -17.13 -3.95
N SER A 67 -4.14 -17.85 -3.66
CA SER A 67 -4.75 -17.85 -2.33
C SER A 67 -4.16 -18.94 -1.43
N GLY A 68 -3.68 -18.57 -0.24
CA GLY A 68 -3.32 -19.53 0.82
C GLY A 68 -1.81 -19.70 1.06
N PRO A 69 -1.42 -20.64 1.95
CA PRO A 69 -0.02 -20.86 2.30
C PRO A 69 0.80 -21.35 1.09
N GLY A 70 1.89 -20.66 0.77
CA GLY A 70 2.82 -21.05 -0.31
C GLY A 70 2.68 -20.24 -1.61
N ASP A 71 1.65 -19.41 -1.73
CA ASP A 71 1.51 -18.41 -2.79
C ASP A 71 2.04 -17.06 -2.28
N ASP A 72 3.29 -16.78 -2.59
CA ASP A 72 4.20 -16.23 -1.61
C ASP A 72 4.72 -14.85 -1.97
N LEU A 73 3.97 -13.99 -2.68
CA LEU A 73 4.39 -12.58 -2.77
C LEU A 73 4.23 -11.84 -1.43
N ASN A 74 3.36 -12.31 -0.56
CA ASN A 74 3.19 -11.78 0.79
C ASN A 74 2.98 -10.24 0.85
N PRO A 75 1.79 -9.74 0.45
CA PRO A 75 1.49 -8.30 0.37
C PRO A 75 1.49 -7.62 1.75
N HIS A 76 2.29 -6.59 1.91
CA HIS A 76 2.49 -5.89 3.19
C HIS A 76 2.31 -4.39 3.12
N GLY A 77 2.22 -3.83 1.92
CA GLY A 77 1.96 -2.43 1.71
C GLY A 77 1.05 -2.21 0.52
N ILE A 78 0.20 -1.20 0.59
CA ILE A 78 -0.66 -0.78 -0.51
C ILE A 78 -0.75 0.74 -0.55
N GLU A 79 -0.71 1.34 -1.73
CA GLU A 79 -0.89 2.79 -1.89
C GLU A 79 -1.83 3.10 -3.06
N LEU A 80 -2.72 4.07 -2.85
CA LEU A 80 -3.57 4.61 -3.89
C LEU A 80 -2.79 5.70 -4.63
N LEU A 81 -2.63 5.52 -5.93
CA LEU A 81 -1.93 6.46 -6.79
C LEU A 81 -2.85 7.64 -7.16
N PRO A 82 -2.29 8.82 -7.53
CA PRO A 82 -3.08 10.00 -7.86
C PRO A 82 -4.06 9.81 -9.04
N ASP A 83 -3.78 8.88 -9.94
CA ASP A 83 -4.62 8.52 -11.09
C ASP A 83 -5.72 7.51 -10.73
N GLY A 84 -5.79 7.06 -9.47
CA GLY A 84 -6.75 6.05 -9.00
C GLY A 84 -6.28 4.60 -9.18
N ASN A 85 -5.07 4.36 -9.69
CA ASN A 85 -4.45 3.05 -9.71
C ASN A 85 -3.90 2.67 -8.33
N VAL A 86 -3.50 1.41 -8.16
CA VAL A 86 -3.04 0.89 -6.87
C VAL A 86 -1.67 0.27 -7.02
N ALA A 87 -0.73 0.63 -6.15
CA ALA A 87 0.55 -0.05 -6.01
C ALA A 87 0.52 -0.95 -4.76
N VAL A 88 0.98 -2.20 -4.89
CA VAL A 88 1.05 -3.16 -3.78
C VAL A 88 2.49 -3.65 -3.62
N ALA A 89 3.07 -3.42 -2.45
CA ALA A 89 4.40 -3.86 -2.07
C ALA A 89 4.35 -5.27 -1.45
N CYS A 90 5.18 -6.14 -2.01
CA CYS A 90 5.26 -7.56 -1.67
C CYS A 90 6.55 -7.80 -0.90
N SER A 91 6.44 -8.29 0.34
CA SER A 91 7.61 -8.55 1.20
C SER A 91 8.40 -9.80 0.79
N ARG A 92 7.81 -10.62 -0.06
CA ARG A 92 8.45 -11.74 -0.74
C ARG A 92 8.34 -11.54 -2.25
N GLY A 93 9.30 -12.09 -2.99
CA GLY A 93 9.42 -11.86 -4.44
C GLY A 93 10.01 -10.50 -4.84
N ASN A 94 10.39 -9.64 -3.89
CA ASN A 94 11.08 -8.36 -4.12
C ASN A 94 10.41 -7.46 -5.17
N THR A 95 9.07 -7.35 -5.11
CA THR A 95 8.30 -6.72 -6.19
C THR A 95 7.27 -5.72 -5.68
N VAL A 96 6.95 -4.75 -6.53
CA VAL A 96 5.77 -3.91 -6.42
C VAL A 96 4.91 -4.18 -7.64
N ARG A 97 3.66 -4.59 -7.44
CA ARG A 97 2.68 -4.72 -8.51
C ARG A 97 1.84 -3.45 -8.59
N VAL A 98 1.58 -2.97 -9.80
CA VAL A 98 0.69 -1.83 -10.04
C VAL A 98 -0.53 -2.35 -10.78
N TYR A 99 -1.71 -2.06 -10.26
CA TYR A 99 -2.99 -2.47 -10.81
C TYR A 99 -3.74 -1.28 -11.39
N ALA A 100 -4.38 -1.49 -12.54
CA ALA A 100 -5.25 -0.52 -13.18
C ALA A 100 -6.60 -0.34 -12.46
N ALA A 101 -6.59 -0.14 -11.14
CA ALA A 101 -7.77 -0.03 -10.28
C ALA A 101 -8.73 1.10 -10.70
N SER A 102 -8.22 2.11 -11.40
CA SER A 102 -9.04 3.18 -12.01
C SER A 102 -10.01 2.67 -13.08
N GLN A 103 -9.76 1.49 -13.67
CA GLN A 103 -10.58 0.91 -14.73
C GLN A 103 -11.73 0.04 -14.22
N GLY A 104 -11.76 -0.27 -12.93
CA GLY A 104 -12.89 -0.96 -12.30
C GLY A 104 -12.53 -1.83 -11.10
N PRO A 105 -13.53 -2.37 -10.39
CA PRO A 105 -13.34 -3.03 -9.10
C PRO A 105 -12.52 -4.32 -9.13
N THR A 106 -12.45 -4.98 -10.29
CA THR A 106 -11.76 -6.25 -10.53
C THR A 106 -10.61 -6.11 -11.54
N ALA A 107 -10.25 -4.88 -11.91
CA ALA A 107 -9.28 -4.65 -12.98
C ALA A 107 -7.90 -5.21 -12.61
N THR A 108 -7.36 -6.04 -13.51
CA THR A 108 -6.03 -6.62 -13.44
C THR A 108 -5.23 -6.13 -14.65
N CYS A 109 -4.19 -5.35 -14.39
CA CYS A 109 -3.19 -5.01 -15.40
C CYS A 109 -1.90 -4.78 -14.63
N ASP A 110 -1.23 -5.89 -14.33
CA ASP A 110 0.03 -5.89 -13.62
C ASP A 110 1.13 -5.49 -14.60
N VAL A 111 1.54 -4.22 -14.57
CA VAL A 111 2.87 -3.89 -15.10
C VAL A 111 3.89 -4.23 -14.02
N PRO A 112 4.77 -5.23 -14.20
CA PRO A 112 5.81 -5.52 -13.24
C PRO A 112 6.74 -4.30 -13.15
N VAL A 113 6.69 -3.61 -12.01
CA VAL A 113 7.65 -2.54 -11.70
C VAL A 113 8.81 -3.20 -10.98
N TRP A 114 9.96 -3.31 -11.66
CA TRP A 114 11.19 -3.76 -11.01
C TRP A 114 11.69 -2.67 -10.06
N CYS A 115 11.44 -2.84 -8.77
CA CYS A 115 12.08 -2.04 -7.75
C CYS A 115 13.53 -2.50 -7.57
N ARG A 116 14.49 -1.72 -8.05
CA ARG A 116 15.88 -1.85 -7.57
C ARG A 116 15.96 -1.14 -6.22
N TRP A 117 16.27 -1.89 -5.16
CA TRP A 117 16.64 -1.29 -3.87
C TRP A 117 17.80 -0.30 -4.07
N VAL A 118 17.55 0.98 -3.78
CA VAL A 118 18.61 1.98 -3.57
C VAL A 118 18.60 2.29 -2.08
N GLY A 119 19.45 1.61 -1.32
CA GLY A 119 19.64 1.94 0.08
C GLY A 119 20.28 3.32 0.20
N VAL A 120 19.59 4.27 0.81
CA VAL A 120 20.24 5.45 1.40
C VAL A 120 20.35 5.16 2.89
N SER A 121 21.56 4.85 3.35
CA SER A 121 21.85 4.68 4.77
C SER A 121 22.36 6.00 5.34
N ASP A 122 21.46 6.86 5.82
CA ASP A 122 21.83 8.08 6.58
C ASP A 122 21.33 8.06 8.03
N GLY A 123 20.96 6.87 8.55
CA GLY A 123 20.74 6.66 9.98
C GLY A 123 19.41 7.17 10.53
N THR A 124 18.50 7.65 9.68
CA THR A 124 17.11 7.96 10.07
C THR A 124 16.16 7.18 9.17
N SER A 125 15.72 6.01 9.63
CA SER A 125 14.87 5.11 8.86
C SER A 125 13.50 5.74 8.56
N GLU A 126 13.35 6.34 7.38
CA GLU A 126 12.06 6.49 6.71
C GLU A 126 12.09 5.68 5.39
N LEU A 127 11.20 4.69 5.29
CA LEU A 127 11.07 3.80 4.14
C LEU A 127 10.36 4.54 3.00
N GLY A 128 11.11 4.92 1.96
CA GLY A 128 10.57 5.46 0.73
C GLY A 128 10.53 4.40 -0.38
N VAL A 129 9.34 4.03 -0.86
CA VAL A 129 9.18 3.23 -2.07
C VAL A 129 9.14 4.16 -3.28
N PHE A 130 10.10 4.03 -4.19
CA PHE A 130 10.09 4.71 -5.48
C PHE A 130 9.54 3.75 -6.53
N ALA A 131 8.31 3.99 -6.99
CA ALA A 131 7.72 3.29 -8.14
C ALA A 131 7.96 4.14 -9.40
N GLY A 132 8.65 3.57 -10.39
CA GLY A 132 8.80 4.15 -11.72
C GLY A 132 8.42 3.12 -12.80
N GLY A 133 7.51 3.46 -13.70
CA GLY A 133 7.27 2.79 -14.98
C GLY A 133 7.10 3.86 -16.07
N VAL A 134 7.42 3.70 -17.35
CA VAL A 134 7.57 2.53 -18.25
C VAL A 134 8.83 2.70 -19.11
N LEU A 135 9.50 1.59 -19.48
CA LEU A 135 10.58 1.57 -20.47
C LEU A 135 10.01 1.73 -21.90
N SER A 136 10.21 2.88 -22.52
CA SER A 136 10.43 2.94 -23.97
C SER A 136 11.94 3.00 -24.22
N LYS A 137 12.42 2.47 -25.37
CA LYS A 137 13.84 2.48 -25.74
C LYS A 137 14.37 3.92 -25.73
N GLY A 138 15.06 4.31 -24.66
CA GLY A 138 15.78 5.57 -24.54
C GLY A 138 15.48 6.36 -23.27
N GLY A 139 16.15 6.03 -22.17
CA GLY A 139 16.36 6.90 -21.00
C GLY A 139 15.13 7.21 -20.12
N VAL A 140 15.20 6.85 -18.83
CA VAL A 140 14.19 7.28 -17.84
C VAL A 140 14.63 8.59 -17.19
N THR A 141 13.74 9.58 -17.22
CA THR A 141 13.77 10.76 -16.35
C THR A 141 12.84 10.51 -15.17
N ALA A 142 13.35 10.49 -13.94
CA ALA A 142 12.52 10.48 -12.74
C ALA A 142 11.94 11.88 -12.52
N VAL A 143 10.61 12.00 -12.49
CA VAL A 143 9.93 13.24 -12.04
C VAL A 143 9.09 12.89 -10.82
N GLY A 144 9.72 12.91 -9.64
CA GLY A 144 9.03 12.87 -8.35
C GLY A 144 9.35 14.13 -7.58
N ARG A 145 8.35 15.00 -7.34
CA ARG A 145 8.53 16.20 -6.51
C ARG A 145 8.54 15.79 -5.04
N TYR A 146 9.71 15.81 -4.42
CA TYR A 146 9.87 15.74 -2.98
C TYR A 146 9.27 17.00 -2.34
N VAL A 147 8.22 16.84 -1.52
CA VAL A 147 7.69 17.95 -0.69
C VAL A 147 8.16 17.73 0.74
N ARG A 148 9.20 18.47 1.17
CA ARG A 148 9.59 18.53 2.59
C ARG A 148 8.41 19.07 3.39
N ARG A 149 7.92 18.32 4.39
CA ARG A 149 7.14 18.94 5.48
C ARG A 149 8.13 19.55 6.50
N PRO A 150 7.86 20.74 7.05
CA PRO A 150 8.69 21.29 8.11
C PRO A 150 8.61 20.42 9.36
N ARG A 151 9.76 20.24 10.03
CA ARG A 151 9.91 19.50 11.27
C ARG A 151 9.19 20.25 12.39
N LEU A 152 8.22 19.62 13.05
CA LEU A 152 7.69 20.11 14.33
C LEU A 152 8.74 19.81 15.41
N SER A 153 9.34 20.86 15.98
CA SER A 153 10.23 20.76 17.13
C SER A 153 9.41 20.79 18.42
N TRP A 154 9.54 19.75 19.25
CA TRP A 154 9.12 19.81 20.65
C TRP A 154 10.24 20.44 21.47
N GLY A 155 9.98 21.59 22.07
CA GLY A 155 10.90 22.27 22.99
C GLY A 155 10.87 21.60 24.35
N GLY A 156 12.02 21.08 24.80
CA GLY A 156 12.27 20.66 26.17
C GLY A 156 13.47 21.44 26.71
N THR A 157 13.22 22.40 27.59
CA THR A 157 14.23 23.18 28.31
C THR A 157 15.02 22.29 29.26
N SER A 158 16.35 22.20 29.06
CA SER A 158 17.27 21.63 30.04
C SER A 158 17.59 22.68 31.12
N HIS A 159 17.18 22.44 32.37
CA HIS A 159 17.72 23.17 33.52
C HIS A 159 19.04 22.54 33.96
N SER A 160 20.10 23.35 33.97
CA SER A 160 21.42 23.02 34.52
C SER A 160 21.38 23.08 36.06
N ALA A 161 22.08 22.17 36.73
CA ALA A 161 22.47 22.32 38.13
C ALA A 161 24.00 22.59 38.21
N PRO A 162 24.47 23.54 39.03
CA PRO A 162 25.88 23.91 39.11
C PRO A 162 26.67 22.93 40.00
N LEU A 163 27.94 22.76 39.66
CA LEU A 163 28.94 22.05 40.45
C LEU A 163 29.42 22.95 41.61
N SER A 164 29.58 22.37 42.80
CA SER A 164 30.45 22.85 43.87
C SER A 164 31.38 21.72 44.29
#